data_AF-A0A1T4VQU5-F1
#
_entry.id   AF-A0A1T4VQU5-F1
#
_cell.length_a   1.000
_cell.length_b   1.000
_cell.length_c   1.000
_cell.angle_alpha   90.00
_cell.angle_beta   90.00
_cell.angle_gamma   90.00
#
_symmetry.space_group_name_H-M   'P 1'
#
loop_
_entity.id
_entity.type
_entity.pdbx_description
1 polymer ?
#
loop_
_entity_poly.entity_id
_entity_poly.type
_entity_poly.pdbx_seq_one_letter_code
_entity_poly.pdbx_strand_id
1 'polypeptide(L)'
;MADKKAILVSAATVDFAAGDSLKKFAKKAASVKDFTCGDVLAEAAKVSGAVSAAPEALAKAFEDDAAFAYCSLGDDQEAGMAQVIEAADRRTLVVLAAENGLYFYGLGVKKKGEVERSAAAQDVIPTICYVADLEIPADATGAVIYQALKDPNLKMSEINKLKDAISRMEAALQRDNREPWDKHDCA
;
A
#
# COMPACT_ATOMS: atom_id res chain seq x y z
N MET A 1 -6.10 -3.02 -14.63
CA MET A 1 -6.40 -2.83 -13.19
C MET A 1 -5.24 -3.37 -12.38
N ALA A 2 -4.41 -2.46 -11.87
CA ALA A 2 -3.36 -2.75 -10.91
C ALA A 2 -3.90 -3.62 -9.76
N ASP A 3 -3.25 -4.75 -9.49
CA ASP A 3 -3.73 -5.70 -8.48
C ASP A 3 -3.55 -5.13 -7.05
N LYS A 4 -2.58 -4.24 -6.85
CA LYS A 4 -2.38 -3.51 -5.60
C LYS A 4 -2.41 -2.01 -5.87
N LYS A 5 -3.10 -1.29 -4.99
CA LYS A 5 -3.29 0.16 -5.09
C LYS A 5 -2.75 0.84 -3.85
N ALA A 6 -2.30 2.07 -3.99
CA ALA A 6 -1.92 2.93 -2.87
C ALA A 6 -2.53 4.33 -2.99
N ILE A 7 -2.97 4.86 -1.86
CA ILE A 7 -3.41 6.23 -1.68
C ILE A 7 -2.52 6.87 -0.60
N LEU A 8 -1.84 7.96 -0.94
CA LEU A 8 -1.20 8.82 0.04
C LEU A 8 -2.05 10.08 0.24
N VAL A 9 -2.30 10.41 1.50
CA VAL A 9 -3.04 11.59 1.90
C VAL A 9 -2.19 12.44 2.83
N SER A 10 -2.00 13.72 2.51
CA SER A 10 -1.34 14.67 3.41
C SER A 10 -2.36 15.61 4.06
N ALA A 11 -2.20 15.91 5.34
CA ALA A 11 -2.93 16.95 6.06
C ALA A 11 -1.97 17.74 6.96
N ALA A 12 -2.29 19.00 7.28
CA ALA A 12 -1.52 19.74 8.29
C ALA A 12 -1.70 19.10 9.68
N THR A 13 -2.92 19.11 10.21
CA THR A 13 -3.28 18.45 11.47
C THR A 13 -4.56 17.68 11.29
N VAL A 14 -4.66 16.46 11.83
CA VAL A 14 -5.89 15.66 11.70
C VAL A 14 -6.60 15.58 13.05
N ASP A 15 -7.84 16.06 13.12
CA ASP A 15 -8.69 15.86 14.28
C ASP A 15 -9.61 14.64 14.08
N PHE A 16 -9.24 13.51 14.69
CA PHE A 16 -10.06 12.29 14.64
C PHE A 16 -11.37 12.39 15.42
N ALA A 17 -11.58 13.44 16.23
CA ALA A 17 -12.87 13.65 16.90
C ALA A 17 -13.91 14.32 15.97
N ALA A 18 -13.45 14.99 14.91
CA ALA A 18 -14.25 15.87 14.06
C ALA A 18 -15.26 15.16 13.14
N GLY A 19 -15.11 13.86 12.88
CA GLY A 19 -16.01 13.16 11.94
C GLY A 19 -16.00 11.63 12.02
N ASP A 20 -17.03 11.01 11.46
CA ASP A 20 -17.27 9.56 11.57
C ASP A 20 -16.31 8.73 10.71
N SER A 21 -15.92 9.25 9.54
CA SER A 21 -14.99 8.63 8.60
C SER A 21 -13.59 8.62 9.18
N LEU A 22 -13.16 9.75 9.73
CA LEU A 22 -11.90 9.88 10.46
C LEU A 22 -11.83 8.94 11.68
N LYS A 23 -12.91 8.83 12.47
CA LYS A 23 -13.01 7.85 13.58
C LYS A 23 -12.89 6.41 13.10
N LYS A 24 -13.57 6.06 12.01
CA LYS A 24 -13.54 4.71 11.43
C LYS A 24 -12.14 4.36 10.93
N PHE A 25 -11.45 5.32 10.30
CA PHE A 25 -10.08 5.19 9.85
C PHE A 25 -9.14 4.98 11.05
N ALA A 26 -9.13 5.90 12.02
CA ALA A 26 -8.28 5.83 13.21
C ALA A 26 -8.46 4.53 14.00
N LYS A 27 -9.70 4.02 14.10
CA LYS A 27 -9.99 2.76 14.79
C LYS A 27 -9.36 1.54 14.11
N LYS A 28 -8.97 1.61 12.84
CA LYS A 28 -8.39 0.46 12.12
C LYS A 28 -6.94 0.70 11.73
N ALA A 29 -6.51 1.95 11.68
CA ALA A 29 -5.16 2.32 11.28
C ALA A 29 -4.12 1.89 12.34
N ALA A 30 -2.92 1.57 11.87
CA ALA A 30 -1.72 1.51 12.69
C ALA A 30 -1.09 2.91 12.70
N SER A 31 -0.75 3.42 13.88
CA SER A 31 -0.15 4.74 14.05
C SER A 31 1.34 4.64 14.33
N VAL A 32 2.09 5.63 13.87
CA VAL A 32 3.50 5.84 14.24
C VAL A 32 3.55 7.02 15.19
N LYS A 33 4.16 6.81 16.36
CA LYS A 33 4.08 7.74 17.48
C LYS A 33 4.90 9.02 17.25
N ASP A 34 6.12 8.84 16.77
CA ASP A 34 7.05 9.94 16.50
C ASP A 34 7.24 10.06 14.98
N PHE A 35 6.52 11.01 14.38
CA PHE A 35 6.62 11.29 12.95
C PHE A 35 7.13 12.71 12.71
N THR A 36 8.22 12.82 11.94
CA THR A 36 8.68 14.13 11.45
C THR A 36 8.04 14.39 10.10
N CYS A 37 7.00 15.24 10.12
CA CYS A 37 6.30 15.66 8.92
C CYS A 37 7.24 16.53 8.05
N GLY A 38 7.29 16.22 6.77
CA GLY A 38 8.04 16.94 5.74
C GLY A 38 7.22 16.95 4.45
N ASP A 39 7.82 17.31 3.32
CA ASP A 39 7.09 17.35 2.05
C ASP A 39 6.90 15.94 1.45
N VAL A 40 5.93 15.20 1.99
CA VAL A 40 5.62 13.83 1.54
C VAL A 40 5.02 13.83 0.13
N LEU A 41 4.38 14.92 -0.29
CA LEU A 41 3.80 15.03 -1.63
C LEU A 41 4.88 15.19 -2.70
N ALA A 42 5.93 15.97 -2.43
CA ALA A 42 7.07 16.07 -3.32
C ALA A 42 7.77 14.72 -3.50
N GLU A 43 7.92 13.93 -2.44
CA GLU A 43 8.47 12.58 -2.53
C GLU A 43 7.55 11.62 -3.31
N ALA A 44 6.22 11.75 -3.15
CA ALA A 44 5.25 10.95 -3.90
C ALA A 44 5.27 11.22 -5.40
N ALA A 45 5.49 12.48 -5.81
CA ALA A 45 5.57 12.87 -7.21
C ALA A 45 6.75 12.23 -7.96
N LYS A 46 7.78 11.74 -7.24
CA LYS A 46 8.94 11.07 -7.85
C LYS A 46 8.68 9.61 -8.23
N VAL A 47 7.60 9.01 -7.73
CA VAL A 47 7.26 7.61 -8.03
C VAL A 47 6.72 7.52 -9.46
N SER A 48 7.23 6.54 -10.24
CA SER A 48 6.77 6.32 -11.60
C SER A 48 5.29 5.95 -11.63
N GLY A 49 4.50 6.65 -12.45
CA GLY A 49 3.06 6.42 -12.57
C GLY A 49 2.20 6.97 -11.41
N ALA A 50 2.77 7.81 -10.54
CA ALA A 50 2.01 8.50 -9.50
C ALA A 50 1.02 9.52 -10.10
N VAL A 51 -0.22 9.50 -9.62
CA VAL A 51 -1.27 10.45 -10.04
C VAL A 51 -1.62 11.39 -8.90
N SER A 52 -1.42 12.70 -9.13
CA SER A 52 -1.97 13.73 -8.26
C SER A 52 -3.47 13.87 -8.56
N ALA A 53 -4.33 13.57 -7.60
CA ALA A 53 -5.78 13.69 -7.76
C ALA A 53 -6.41 14.35 -6.55
N ALA A 54 -7.45 15.16 -6.75
CA ALA A 54 -8.31 15.61 -5.65
C ALA A 54 -9.03 14.39 -5.02
N PRO A 55 -9.46 14.46 -3.76
CA PRO A 55 -10.12 13.34 -3.07
C PRO A 55 -11.29 12.73 -3.86
N GLU A 56 -12.10 13.57 -4.51
CA GLU A 56 -13.26 13.17 -5.32
C GLU A 56 -12.87 12.45 -6.62
N ALA A 57 -11.66 12.68 -7.14
CA ALA A 57 -11.17 12.09 -8.38
C ALA A 57 -10.40 10.78 -8.16
N LEU A 58 -10.19 10.35 -6.91
CA LEU A 58 -9.43 9.15 -6.59
C LEU A 58 -10.08 7.88 -7.15
N ALA A 59 -11.40 7.75 -7.04
CA ALA A 59 -12.12 6.58 -7.57
C ALA A 59 -11.90 6.45 -9.09
N LYS A 60 -12.04 7.56 -9.82
CA LYS A 60 -11.82 7.60 -11.26
C LYS A 60 -10.36 7.30 -11.64
N ALA A 61 -9.38 7.81 -10.89
CA ALA A 61 -7.98 7.52 -11.14
C ALA A 61 -7.69 6.00 -11.07
N PHE A 62 -8.33 5.29 -10.14
CA PHE A 62 -8.20 3.83 -10.05
C PHE A 62 -8.98 3.05 -11.12
N GLU A 63 -10.05 3.62 -11.67
CA GLU A 63 -10.73 3.08 -12.86
C GLU A 63 -9.85 3.21 -14.11
N ASP A 64 -9.11 4.32 -14.23
CA ASP A 64 -8.14 4.60 -15.29
C ASP A 64 -6.79 3.86 -15.11
N ASP A 65 -6.77 2.82 -14.28
CA ASP A 65 -5.64 1.91 -14.03
C ASP A 65 -4.43 2.53 -13.28
N ALA A 66 -4.62 3.61 -12.53
CA ALA A 66 -3.57 4.14 -11.65
C ALA A 66 -3.26 3.15 -10.51
N ALA A 67 -1.98 2.86 -10.28
CA ALA A 67 -1.53 2.04 -9.16
C ALA A 67 -1.29 2.87 -7.88
N PHE A 68 -0.93 4.15 -8.04
CA PHE A 68 -0.65 5.07 -6.95
C PHE A 68 -1.27 6.44 -7.19
N ALA A 69 -2.04 6.92 -6.22
CA ALA A 69 -2.57 8.27 -6.20
C ALA A 69 -2.20 8.98 -4.90
N TYR A 70 -1.98 10.29 -4.97
CA TYR A 70 -1.74 11.12 -3.81
C TYR A 70 -2.60 12.39 -3.81
N CYS A 71 -3.00 12.83 -2.63
CA CYS A 71 -3.85 14.00 -2.45
C CYS A 71 -3.54 14.74 -1.14
N SER A 72 -3.86 16.04 -1.12
CA SER A 72 -3.94 16.81 0.12
C SER A 72 -5.39 16.85 0.61
N LEU A 73 -5.61 16.58 1.89
CA LEU A 73 -6.87 16.93 2.56
C LEU A 73 -6.94 18.46 2.61
N GLY A 74 -7.92 19.04 1.91
CA GLY A 74 -8.22 20.46 1.99
C GLY A 74 -8.84 20.83 3.34
N ASP A 75 -9.56 21.95 3.39
CA ASP A 75 -10.15 22.48 4.63
C ASP A 75 -11.22 21.55 5.24
N ASP A 76 -11.94 20.79 4.39
CA ASP A 76 -12.92 19.78 4.83
C ASP A 76 -12.29 18.38 4.89
N GLN A 77 -11.71 18.07 6.04
CA GLN A 77 -11.00 16.81 6.29
C GLN A 77 -11.93 15.59 6.34
N GLU A 78 -13.17 15.77 6.78
CA GLU A 78 -14.12 14.66 6.91
C GLU A 78 -14.67 14.26 5.54
N ALA A 79 -15.07 15.23 4.71
CA ALA A 79 -15.51 14.96 3.34
C ALA A 79 -14.36 14.33 2.52
N GLY A 80 -13.15 14.89 2.62
CA GLY A 80 -11.98 14.33 1.93
C GLY A 80 -11.64 12.90 2.36
N MET A 81 -11.68 12.62 3.67
CA MET A 81 -11.42 11.26 4.17
C MET A 81 -12.54 10.27 3.78
N ALA A 82 -13.80 10.72 3.74
CA ALA A 82 -14.92 9.89 3.28
C ALA A 82 -14.70 9.42 1.83
N GLN A 83 -14.29 10.32 0.94
CA GLN A 83 -13.96 10.01 -0.45
C GLN A 83 -12.77 9.05 -0.57
N VAL A 84 -11.74 9.23 0.25
CA VAL A 84 -10.59 8.30 0.30
C VAL A 84 -11.02 6.90 0.73
N ILE A 85 -11.89 6.78 1.73
CA ILE A 85 -12.41 5.49 2.20
C ILE A 85 -13.32 4.84 1.15
N GLU A 86 -14.10 5.63 0.42
CA GLU A 86 -14.97 5.15 -0.66
C GLU A 86 -14.15 4.63 -1.86
N ALA A 87 -13.07 5.33 -2.22
CA ALA A 87 -12.16 4.89 -3.27
C ALA A 87 -11.28 3.69 -2.85
N ALA A 88 -11.15 3.43 -1.54
CA ALA A 88 -10.32 2.35 -1.02
C ALA A 88 -11.04 0.99 -1.04
N ASP A 89 -10.46 0.04 -1.78
CA ASP A 89 -10.90 -1.35 -1.80
C ASP A 89 -10.03 -2.23 -0.86
N ARG A 90 -10.28 -3.55 -0.83
CA ARG A 90 -9.54 -4.49 0.02
C ARG A 90 -8.05 -4.64 -0.34
N ARG A 91 -7.66 -4.19 -1.53
CA ARG A 91 -6.30 -4.22 -2.10
C ARG A 91 -5.68 -2.81 -2.16
N THR A 92 -6.31 -1.82 -1.54
CA THR A 92 -5.75 -0.48 -1.39
C THR A 92 -5.02 -0.33 -0.06
N LEU A 93 -3.79 0.19 -0.10
CA LEU A 93 -3.10 0.76 1.04
C LEU A 93 -3.44 2.25 1.12
N VAL A 94 -3.91 2.72 2.28
CA VAL A 94 -4.15 4.14 2.55
C VAL A 94 -3.16 4.60 3.60
N VAL A 95 -2.42 5.66 3.29
CA VAL A 95 -1.46 6.29 4.20
C VAL A 95 -1.87 7.74 4.43
N LEU A 96 -2.00 8.12 5.69
CA LEU A 96 -2.29 9.50 6.10
C LEU A 96 -1.07 10.05 6.83
N ALA A 97 -0.44 11.05 6.24
CA ALA A 97 0.67 11.80 6.83
C ALA A 97 0.17 13.15 7.33
N ALA A 98 0.29 13.39 8.63
CA ALA A 98 -0.04 14.65 9.26
C ALA A 98 1.02 15.06 10.28
N GLU A 99 1.06 16.34 10.67
CA GLU A 99 2.01 16.83 11.67
C GLU A 99 1.87 16.12 13.02
N ASN A 100 0.65 15.72 13.37
CA ASN A 100 0.36 15.01 14.62
C ASN A 100 0.57 13.49 14.55
N GLY A 101 0.93 12.94 13.38
CA GLY A 101 1.25 11.52 13.27
C GLY A 101 1.16 10.95 11.85
N LEU A 102 1.69 9.75 11.69
CA LEU A 102 1.61 8.96 10.47
C LEU A 102 0.74 7.73 10.71
N TYR A 103 -0.22 7.47 9.81
CA TYR A 103 -1.21 6.43 9.97
C TYR A 103 -1.31 5.56 8.72
N PHE A 104 -1.33 4.25 8.92
CA PHE A 104 -1.42 3.26 7.85
C PHE A 104 -2.70 2.44 7.98
N TYR A 105 -3.42 2.24 6.88
CA TYR A 105 -4.64 1.45 6.84
C TYR A 105 -4.74 0.63 5.54
N GLY A 106 -5.36 -0.54 5.60
CA GLY A 106 -5.69 -1.32 4.41
C GLY A 106 -4.71 -2.48 4.14
N LEU A 107 -4.30 -2.62 2.89
CA LEU A 107 -3.51 -3.76 2.40
C LEU A 107 -2.19 -3.91 3.17
N GLY A 108 -1.85 -5.12 3.60
CA GLY A 108 -0.54 -5.45 4.17
C GLY A 108 -0.24 -4.92 5.59
N VAL A 109 -1.08 -4.05 6.15
CA VAL A 109 -0.81 -3.31 7.40
C VAL A 109 -1.53 -3.90 8.62
N LYS A 110 -0.91 -3.85 9.80
CA LYS A 110 -1.53 -4.29 11.06
C LYS A 110 -2.85 -3.57 11.34
N LYS A 111 -3.84 -4.30 11.84
CA LYS A 111 -5.09 -3.70 12.29
C LYS A 111 -4.90 -3.21 13.71
N LYS A 112 -4.91 -1.89 13.89
CA LYS A 112 -4.55 -1.23 15.16
C LYS A 112 -3.14 -1.58 15.63
N GLY A 113 -2.53 -0.64 16.34
CA GLY A 113 -1.22 -0.82 16.92
C GLY A 113 -0.40 0.44 16.75
N GLU A 114 0.46 0.66 17.72
CA GLU A 114 1.41 1.76 17.71
C GLU A 114 2.78 1.21 17.32
N VAL A 115 3.45 1.93 16.42
CA VAL A 115 4.84 1.67 16.07
C VAL A 115 5.71 2.59 16.92
N GLU A 116 6.59 1.99 17.73
CA GLU A 116 7.50 2.72 18.63
C GLU A 116 8.67 3.39 17.89
N ARG A 117 9.01 2.92 16.69
CA ARG A 117 10.08 3.48 15.87
C ARG A 117 9.69 4.87 15.38
N SER A 118 10.58 5.85 15.50
CA SER A 118 10.44 7.15 14.86
C SER A 118 10.51 7.04 13.33
N ALA A 119 9.61 7.72 12.63
CA ALA A 119 9.58 7.78 11.17
C ALA A 119 9.73 9.22 10.66
N ALA A 120 10.31 9.36 9.47
CA ALA A 120 10.37 10.62 8.74
C ALA A 120 9.56 10.55 7.44
N ALA A 121 9.28 11.69 6.83
CA ALA A 121 8.63 11.77 5.51
C ALA A 121 9.30 10.85 4.45
N GLN A 122 10.62 10.73 4.49
CA GLN A 122 11.40 9.89 3.57
C GLN A 122 11.10 8.39 3.70
N ASP A 123 10.61 7.91 4.85
CA ASP A 123 10.28 6.49 5.09
C ASP A 123 8.92 6.09 4.49
N VAL A 124 8.06 7.06 4.16
CA VAL A 124 6.69 6.83 3.69
C VAL A 124 6.70 6.20 2.30
N ILE A 125 7.42 6.79 1.35
CA ILE A 125 7.44 6.33 -0.04
C ILE A 125 8.02 4.93 -0.20
N PRO A 126 9.20 4.58 0.38
CA PRO A 126 9.70 3.21 0.34
C PRO A 126 8.70 2.21 0.93
N THR A 127 7.97 2.58 1.99
CA THR A 127 6.95 1.73 2.59
C THR A 127 5.76 1.50 1.65
N ILE A 128 5.29 2.55 0.98
CA ILE A 128 4.21 2.46 -0.01
C ILE A 128 4.65 1.59 -1.19
N CYS A 129 5.82 1.88 -1.79
CA CYS A 129 6.34 1.12 -2.91
C CYS A 129 6.53 -0.36 -2.56
N TYR A 130 7.04 -0.65 -1.36
CA TYR A 130 7.16 -2.01 -0.87
C TYR A 130 5.80 -2.70 -0.76
N VAL A 131 4.76 -2.09 -0.20
CA VAL A 131 3.47 -2.79 -0.08
C VAL A 131 2.77 -2.94 -1.43
N ALA A 132 2.76 -1.88 -2.25
CA ALA A 132 1.98 -1.78 -3.47
C ALA A 132 2.67 -2.31 -4.74
N ASP A 133 3.86 -2.90 -4.64
CA ASP A 133 4.65 -3.37 -5.80
C ASP A 133 4.98 -2.26 -6.81
N LEU A 134 5.27 -1.06 -6.30
CA LEU A 134 5.70 0.06 -7.13
C LEU A 134 7.22 0.12 -7.17
N GLU A 135 7.74 0.68 -8.26
CA GLU A 135 9.15 0.99 -8.36
C GLU A 135 9.53 2.07 -7.33
N ILE A 136 10.66 1.86 -6.67
CA ILE A 136 11.18 2.82 -5.69
C ILE A 136 11.95 3.91 -6.46
N PRO A 137 11.71 5.20 -6.18
CA PRO A 137 12.52 6.28 -6.75
C PRO A 137 14.02 6.08 -6.46
N ALA A 138 14.88 6.36 -7.44
CA ALA A 138 16.32 6.11 -7.33
C ALA A 138 17.01 6.93 -6.24
N ASP A 139 16.43 8.08 -5.87
CA ASP A 139 16.92 8.98 -4.83
C ASP A 139 16.26 8.73 -3.46
N ALA A 140 15.43 7.69 -3.31
CA ALA A 140 14.80 7.38 -2.05
C ALA A 140 15.83 6.93 -0.99
N THR A 141 15.93 7.70 0.10
CA THR A 141 16.88 7.46 1.20
C THR A 141 16.26 6.81 2.43
N GLY A 142 14.92 6.80 2.53
CA GLY A 142 14.22 6.28 3.69
C GLY A 142 14.18 4.75 3.75
N ALA A 143 13.79 4.23 4.92
CA ALA A 143 13.68 2.81 5.17
C ALA A 143 12.22 2.39 5.35
N VAL A 144 11.88 1.20 4.83
CA VAL A 144 10.54 0.61 4.98
C VAL A 144 10.19 0.44 6.47
N ILE A 145 8.97 0.82 6.84
CA ILE A 145 8.44 0.69 8.20
C ILE A 145 7.84 -0.70 8.39
N TYR A 146 8.68 -1.73 8.48
CA TYR A 146 8.25 -3.12 8.63
C TYR A 146 7.38 -3.36 9.87
N GLN A 147 7.56 -2.58 10.93
CA GLN A 147 6.79 -2.70 12.17
C GLN A 147 5.29 -2.39 11.97
N ALA A 148 4.94 -1.59 10.96
CA ALA A 148 3.56 -1.29 10.59
C ALA A 148 2.90 -2.44 9.82
N LEU A 149 3.68 -3.34 9.20
CA LEU A 149 3.19 -4.42 8.36
C LEU A 149 2.75 -5.64 9.17
N LYS A 150 1.73 -6.37 8.70
CA LYS A 150 1.29 -7.63 9.34
C LYS A 150 2.39 -8.70 9.29
N ASP A 151 3.05 -8.78 8.14
CA ASP A 151 4.14 -9.70 7.85
C ASP A 151 5.33 -8.86 7.36
N PRO A 152 6.42 -8.74 8.16
CA PRO A 152 7.64 -8.09 7.71
C PRO A 152 8.19 -8.72 6.42
N ASN A 153 8.00 -10.03 6.26
CA ASN A 153 8.48 -10.84 5.14
C ASN A 153 7.46 -10.94 4.00
N LEU A 154 6.53 -9.97 3.88
CA LEU A 154 5.48 -9.96 2.86
C LEU A 154 5.98 -10.33 1.46
N LYS A 155 7.10 -9.74 1.00
CA LYS A 155 7.65 -10.04 -0.32
C LYS A 155 8.23 -11.44 -0.44
N MET A 156 8.89 -11.91 0.61
CA MET A 156 9.41 -13.27 0.62
C MET A 156 8.29 -14.30 0.56
N SER A 157 7.18 -14.06 1.28
CA SER A 157 6.03 -14.96 1.26
C SER A 157 5.27 -14.92 -0.08
N GLU A 158 5.21 -13.76 -0.75
CA GLU A 158 4.69 -13.63 -2.12
C GLU A 158 5.57 -14.36 -3.16
N ILE A 159 6.88 -14.15 -3.12
CA ILE A 159 7.83 -14.80 -4.03
C ILE A 159 7.78 -16.33 -3.86
N ASN A 160 7.73 -16.84 -2.63
CA ASN A 160 7.67 -18.27 -2.38
C ASN A 160 6.39 -18.89 -2.96
N LYS A 161 5.23 -18.23 -2.81
CA LYS A 161 3.96 -18.70 -3.42
C LYS A 161 4.03 -18.74 -4.94
N LEU A 162 4.67 -17.75 -5.56
CA LEU A 162 4.86 -17.71 -7.01
C LEU A 162 5.78 -18.83 -7.48
N LYS A 163 6.92 -19.06 -6.79
CA LYS A 163 7.84 -20.17 -7.07
C LYS A 163 7.14 -21.53 -6.96
N ASP A 164 6.34 -21.73 -5.91
CA ASP A 164 5.58 -22.96 -5.72
C ASP A 164 4.53 -23.17 -6.83
N ALA A 165 3.85 -22.09 -7.26
CA ALA A 165 2.88 -22.15 -8.34
C ALA A 165 3.54 -22.50 -9.69
N ILE A 166 4.70 -21.89 -9.99
CA ILE A 166 5.50 -22.19 -11.18
C ILE A 166 5.95 -23.65 -11.16
N SER A 167 6.51 -24.13 -10.05
CA SER A 167 6.94 -25.53 -9.91
C SER A 167 5.80 -26.53 -10.15
N ARG A 168 4.58 -26.22 -9.68
CA ARG A 168 3.40 -27.05 -9.94
C ARG A 168 2.96 -27.03 -11.40
N MET A 169 3.03 -25.86 -12.06
CA MET A 169 2.70 -25.73 -13.47
C MET A 169 3.71 -26.45 -14.36
N GLU A 170 5.00 -26.34 -14.05
CA GLU A 170 6.08 -27.07 -14.73
C GLU A 170 5.89 -28.58 -14.60
N ALA A 171 5.57 -29.07 -13.40
CA ALA A 171 5.29 -30.50 -13.18
C ALA A 171 4.08 -31.01 -13.97
N ALA A 172 3.05 -30.18 -14.14
CA ALA A 172 1.89 -30.53 -14.97
C ALA A 172 2.25 -30.59 -16.46
N LEU A 173 2.97 -29.58 -16.97
CA LEU A 173 3.44 -29.54 -18.36
C LEU A 173 4.35 -30.73 -18.69
N GLN A 174 5.25 -31.12 -17.78
CA GLN A 174 6.14 -32.27 -17.97
C GLN A 174 5.37 -33.60 -18.01
N ARG A 175 4.25 -33.73 -17.29
CA ARG A 175 3.38 -34.92 -17.36
C ARG A 175 2.63 -35.01 -18.68
N ASP A 176 2.20 -33.87 -19.23
CA ASP A 176 1.47 -33.81 -20.50
C ASP A 176 2.39 -33.96 -21.72
N ASN A 177 3.64 -33.51 -21.61
CA ASN A 177 4.66 -33.68 -22.65
C ASN A 177 5.26 -35.10 -22.70
N ARG A 178 4.83 -36.00 -21.82
CA ARG A 178 5.26 -37.39 -21.80
C ARG A 178 4.49 -38.16 -22.87
N GLU A 179 5.21 -38.79 -23.79
CA GLU A 179 4.60 -39.47 -24.94
C GLU A 179 3.64 -40.57 -24.47
N PRO A 180 2.54 -40.86 -25.19
CA PRO A 180 1.52 -41.82 -24.74
C PRO A 180 2.04 -43.22 -24.39
N TRP A 181 3.17 -43.62 -24.96
CA TRP A 181 3.83 -44.91 -24.69
C TRP A 181 4.77 -44.91 -23.49
N ASP A 182 5.26 -43.75 -23.01
CA ASP A 182 6.03 -43.60 -21.76
C ASP A 182 5.16 -43.79 -20.50
N LYS A 183 3.83 -43.92 -20.67
CA LYS A 183 2.88 -44.23 -19.58
C LYS A 183 2.79 -45.72 -19.28
N HIS A 184 3.41 -46.57 -20.12
CA HIS A 184 3.42 -48.02 -19.98
C HIS A 184 4.84 -48.55 -19.69
N ASP A 185 5.44 -48.11 -18.60
CA ASP A 185 6.43 -48.94 -17.91
C ASP A 185 5.67 -50.00 -17.10
N CYS A 186 5.22 -51.05 -17.81
CA CYS A 186 4.92 -52.33 -17.20
C CYS A 186 6.25 -53.09 -17.00
N ALA A 187 6.76 -53.08 -15.77
CA ALA A 187 7.55 -54.16 -15.17
C ALA A 187 7.45 -54.07 -13.64
#